data_AF-A0A8C0K2M2-F1
#
_entry.id   AF-A0A8C0K2M2-F1
#
_cell.length_a   1.000
_cell.length_b   1.000
_cell.length_c   1.000
_cell.angle_alpha   90.00
_cell.angle_beta   90.00
_cell.angle_gamma   90.00
#
_symmetry.space_group_name_H-M   'P 1'
#
loop_
_entity.id
_entity.type
_entity.pdbx_description
1 polymer ?
#
loop_
_entity_poly.entity_id
_entity_poly.type
_entity_poly.pdbx_seq_one_letter_code
_entity_poly.pdbx_strand_id
1 'polypeptide(L)'
;TSAATMLCQIIGQAKKHPSLIPLFIFIGAGGTGAALHVLRLAQFNPDVSWDRKNNLEPWNKLGPNDQYKFYSVNSWHMQWQTACYQCY
;
A
#
# COMPACT_ATOMS: atom_id res chain seq x y z
N THR A 1 31.53 4.29 4.67
CA THR A 1 30.78 5.55 4.85
C THR A 1 29.50 5.25 5.59
N SER A 2 29.23 5.93 6.70
CA SER A 2 28.04 5.68 7.53
C SER A 2 26.80 6.29 6.89
N ALA A 3 25.64 5.62 6.98
CA ALA A 3 24.37 6.19 6.50
C ALA A 3 24.08 7.57 7.11
N ALA A 4 24.49 7.79 8.37
CA ALA A 4 24.37 9.09 9.03
C ALA A 4 25.21 10.19 8.35
N THR A 5 26.42 9.87 7.91
CA THR A 5 27.27 10.84 7.19
C THR A 5 26.69 11.24 5.84
N MET A 6 26.02 10.33 5.14
CA MET A 6 25.37 10.59 3.86
C MET A 6 24.15 11.50 4.03
N LEU A 7 23.32 11.25 5.06
CA LEU A 7 22.13 12.07 5.34
C LEU A 7 22.50 13.51 5.72
N CYS A 8 23.51 13.70 6.57
CA CYS A 8 23.99 15.03 6.92
C CYS A 8 24.49 15.82 5.69
N GLN A 9 25.14 15.15 4.74
CA GLN A 9 25.57 15.78 3.49
C GLN A 9 24.38 16.22 2.64
N ILE A 10 23.36 15.35 2.47
CA ILE A 10 22.15 15.67 1.69
C ILE A 10 21.41 16.88 2.30
N ILE A 11 21.23 16.90 3.62
CA ILE A 11 20.60 18.03 4.33
C ILE A 11 21.42 19.31 4.15
N GLY A 12 22.76 19.20 4.23
CA GLY A 12 23.66 20.32 3.97
C GLY A 12 23.53 20.90 2.55
N GLN A 13 23.38 20.04 1.54
CA GLN A 13 23.17 20.46 0.15
C GLN A 13 21.80 21.11 -0.05
N ALA A 14 20.73 20.54 0.52
CA ALA A 14 19.38 21.07 0.43
C ALA A 14 19.25 22.47 1.06
N LYS A 15 20.00 22.75 2.13
CA LYS A 15 20.06 24.08 2.77
C LYS A 15 20.81 25.12 1.93
N LYS A 16 21.83 24.71 1.18
CA LYS A 16 22.62 25.60 0.30
C LYS A 16 21.88 25.97 -0.98
N HIS A 17 21.04 25.06 -1.47
CA HIS A 17 20.30 25.21 -2.73
C HIS A 17 18.82 24.89 -2.52
N PRO A 18 17.97 25.88 -2.19
CA PRO A 18 16.57 25.65 -1.84
C PRO A 18 15.73 25.06 -2.98
N SER A 19 16.19 25.20 -4.23
CA SER A 19 15.56 24.58 -5.41
C SER A 19 15.61 23.05 -5.42
N LEU A 20 16.51 22.42 -4.65
CA LEU A 20 16.61 20.96 -4.56
C LEU A 20 15.62 20.35 -3.55
N ILE A 21 15.05 21.14 -2.65
CA ILE A 21 14.07 20.69 -1.66
C ILE A 21 12.85 20.01 -2.31
N PRO A 22 12.15 20.62 -3.30
CA PRO A 22 11.00 19.97 -3.93
C PRO A 22 11.38 18.64 -4.62
N LEU A 23 12.58 18.56 -5.20
CA LEU A 23 13.07 17.34 -5.83
C LEU A 23 13.20 16.18 -4.82
N PHE A 24 13.82 16.43 -3.66
CA PHE A 24 13.94 15.41 -2.62
C PHE A 24 12.59 14.99 -2.04
N ILE A 25 11.62 15.90 -1.96
CA ILE A 25 10.27 15.59 -1.51
C ILE A 25 9.60 14.61 -2.48
N PHE A 26 9.63 14.86 -3.80
CA PHE A 26 9.00 13.97 -4.77
C PHE A 26 9.68 12.59 -4.83
N ILE A 27 11.01 12.54 -4.75
CA ILE A 27 11.75 11.27 -4.72
C ILE A 27 11.43 10.48 -3.45
N GLY A 28 11.46 11.15 -2.30
CA GLY A 28 11.12 10.54 -1.00
C GLY A 28 9.67 10.05 -0.97
N ALA A 29 8.72 10.91 -1.33
CA ALA A 29 7.30 10.57 -1.38
C ALA A 29 7.02 9.43 -2.36
N GLY A 30 7.64 9.43 -3.55
CA GLY A 30 7.51 8.35 -4.53
C GLY A 30 8.07 7.03 -4.01
N GLY A 31 9.27 7.04 -3.44
CA GLY A 31 9.90 5.84 -2.87
C GLY A 31 9.12 5.27 -1.69
N THR A 32 8.73 6.12 -0.74
CA THR A 32 7.91 5.71 0.41
C THR A 32 6.53 5.24 -0.03
N GLY A 33 5.88 5.93 -0.98
CA GLY A 33 4.58 5.54 -1.52
C GLY A 33 4.61 4.17 -2.21
N ALA A 34 5.63 3.91 -3.03
CA ALA A 34 5.83 2.62 -3.68
C ALA A 34 6.05 1.50 -2.65
N ALA A 35 6.92 1.72 -1.66
CA ALA A 35 7.18 0.75 -0.60
C ALA A 35 5.92 0.45 0.23
N LEU A 36 5.15 1.47 0.60
CA LEU A 36 3.89 1.32 1.32
C LEU A 36 2.85 0.55 0.50
N HIS A 37 2.76 0.81 -0.80
CA HIS A 37 1.79 0.12 -1.66
C HIS A 37 2.13 -1.38 -1.78
N VAL A 38 3.40 -1.71 -1.97
CA VAL A 38 3.86 -3.11 -2.00
C VAL A 38 3.63 -3.79 -0.65
N LEU A 39 3.93 -3.12 0.47
CA LEU A 39 3.68 -3.66 1.81
C LEU A 39 2.19 -3.95 2.03
N ARG A 40 1.32 -3.03 1.60
CA ARG A 40 -0.13 -3.21 1.65
C ARG A 40 -0.58 -4.41 0.82
N LEU A 41 -0.09 -4.54 -0.42
CA LEU A 41 -0.40 -5.70 -1.27
C LEU A 41 0.08 -7.00 -0.64
N ALA A 42 1.29 -7.01 -0.06
CA ALA A 42 1.82 -8.18 0.60
C ALA A 42 0.94 -8.64 1.77
N GLN A 43 0.38 -7.72 2.56
CA GLN A 43 -0.36 -8.06 3.78
C GLN A 43 -1.86 -8.28 3.56
N PHE A 44 -2.47 -7.53 2.64
CA PHE A 44 -3.94 -7.47 2.49
C PHE A 44 -4.43 -8.11 1.19
N ASN A 45 -3.56 -8.64 0.33
CA ASN A 45 -4.00 -9.38 -0.85
C ASN A 45 -4.29 -10.84 -0.47
N PRO A 46 -5.49 -11.38 -0.76
CA PRO A 46 -5.84 -12.75 -0.37
C PRO A 46 -5.02 -13.83 -1.09
N ASP A 47 -4.41 -13.51 -2.22
CA ASP A 47 -3.51 -14.44 -2.93
C ASP A 47 -2.13 -14.57 -2.27
N VAL A 48 -1.80 -13.68 -1.33
CA VAL A 48 -0.52 -13.67 -0.61
C VAL A 48 -0.77 -14.04 0.83
N SER A 49 -0.22 -15.18 1.26
CA SER A 49 -0.39 -15.68 2.63
C SER A 49 0.93 -15.94 3.32
N TRP A 50 1.13 -15.20 4.41
CA TRP A 50 2.27 -15.37 5.31
C TRP A 50 2.00 -16.42 6.40
N ASP A 51 0.74 -16.71 6.68
CA ASP A 51 0.32 -17.72 7.64
C ASP A 51 0.06 -19.07 6.96
N ARG A 52 1.02 -19.99 7.12
CA ARG A 52 0.94 -21.34 6.55
C ARG A 52 0.14 -22.32 7.41
N LYS A 53 -0.18 -21.99 8.67
CA LYS A 53 -0.68 -22.99 9.65
C LYS A 53 -2.09 -22.72 10.17
N ASN A 54 -2.47 -21.46 10.41
CA ASN A 54 -3.82 -21.16 10.94
C ASN A 54 -4.80 -20.64 9.89
N ASN A 55 -4.37 -20.50 8.64
CA ASN A 55 -5.20 -19.98 7.54
C ASN A 55 -4.81 -20.63 6.20
N LEU A 56 -4.92 -21.96 6.13
CA LEU A 56 -4.55 -22.76 4.94
C LEU A 56 -5.27 -22.31 3.67
N GLU A 57 -6.46 -21.72 3.82
CA GLU A 57 -7.32 -21.22 2.76
C GLU A 57 -7.65 -19.75 3.00
N PRO A 58 -6.89 -18.82 2.39
CA PRO A 58 -6.96 -17.39 2.67
C PRO A 58 -8.34 -16.77 2.40
N TRP A 59 -9.07 -17.37 1.46
CA TRP A 59 -10.41 -16.97 1.05
C TRP A 59 -11.50 -17.25 2.08
N ASN A 60 -11.30 -18.17 3.03
CA ASN A 60 -12.32 -18.48 4.05
C ASN A 60 -12.59 -17.35 5.04
N LYS A 61 -11.72 -16.32 5.08
CA LYS A 61 -11.89 -15.14 5.91
C LYS A 61 -12.47 -13.94 5.18
N LEU A 62 -12.70 -14.04 3.87
CA LEU A 62 -13.25 -12.93 3.08
C LEU A 62 -14.76 -12.96 3.14
N GLY A 63 -15.36 -11.92 3.71
CA GLY A 63 -16.80 -11.70 3.63
C GLY A 63 -17.23 -11.21 2.24
N PRO A 64 -18.51 -11.38 1.86
CA PRO A 64 -19.04 -10.86 0.59
C PRO A 64 -18.93 -9.34 0.43
N ASN A 65 -18.77 -8.61 1.55
CA ASN A 65 -18.59 -7.16 1.59
C ASN A 65 -17.11 -6.73 1.71
N ASP A 66 -16.17 -7.67 1.78
CA ASP A 66 -14.75 -7.32 1.91
C ASP A 66 -14.16 -6.90 0.57
N GLN A 67 -13.85 -5.61 0.49
CA GLN A 67 -13.17 -5.05 -0.66
C GLN A 67 -11.65 -5.13 -0.50
N TYR A 68 -11.02 -6.08 -1.17
CA TYR A 68 -9.56 -6.17 -1.21
C TYR A 68 -8.92 -5.10 -2.12
N LYS A 69 -9.67 -4.54 -3.07
CA LYS A 69 -9.18 -3.53 -4.03
C LYS A 69 -8.95 -2.19 -3.34
N PHE A 70 -7.77 -1.59 -3.56
CA PHE A 70 -7.40 -0.31 -2.95
C PHE A 70 -8.38 0.83 -3.30
N TYR A 71 -9.00 0.77 -4.48
CA TYR A 71 -10.03 1.73 -4.90
C TYR A 71 -11.06 1.04 -5.81
N SER A 72 -12.34 1.38 -5.63
CA SER A 72 -13.43 1.01 -6.54
C SER A 72 -14.13 2.28 -6.98
N VAL A 73 -14.15 2.53 -8.28
CA VAL A 73 -14.84 3.69 -8.88
C VAL A 73 -16.36 3.56 -8.76
N ASN A 74 -16.89 2.35 -8.63
CA ASN A 74 -18.31 2.04 -8.68
C ASN A 74 -18.78 1.33 -7.39
N SER A 75 -19.35 2.09 -6.46
CA SER A 75 -20.03 1.54 -5.27
C SER A 75 -21.23 0.64 -5.63
N TRP A 76 -21.89 0.91 -6.76
CA TRP A 76 -23.05 0.17 -7.24
C TRP A 76 -22.78 -1.30 -7.55
N HIS A 77 -21.60 -1.65 -8.08
CA HIS A 77 -21.29 -3.04 -8.43
C HIS A 77 -21.19 -3.94 -7.19
N MET A 78 -20.75 -3.39 -6.05
CA MET A 78 -20.74 -4.12 -4.78
C MET A 78 -22.13 -4.26 -4.19
N GLN A 79 -22.97 -3.22 -4.26
CA GLN A 79 -24.35 -3.30 -3.78
C GLN A 79 -25.17 -4.36 -4.54
N TRP A 80 -24.97 -4.49 -5.86
CA TRP A 80 -25.57 -5.57 -6.64
C TRP A 80 -25.05 -6.95 -6.24
N GLN A 81 -23.75 -7.10 -5.97
CA GLN A 81 -23.18 -8.38 -5.57
C GLN A 81 -23.72 -8.83 -4.20
N THR A 82 -23.76 -7.92 -3.21
CA THR A 82 -24.38 -8.20 -1.90
C THR A 82 -25.88 -8.48 -2.00
N ALA A 83 -26.61 -7.78 -2.87
CA ALA A 83 -28.04 -8.00 -3.08
C ALA A 83 -28.34 -9.35 -3.76
N CYS A 84 -27.53 -9.79 -4.73
CA CYS A 84 -27.66 -11.11 -5.35
C CYS A 84 -27.37 -12.24 -4.36
N TYR A 85 -26.38 -12.09 -3.46
CA TYR A 85 -26.10 -13.07 -2.40
C TYR A 85 -27.19 -13.14 -1.31
N GLN A 86 -27.98 -12.09 -1.11
CA GLN A 86 -29.12 -12.11 -0.18
C GLN A 86 -30.40 -12.71 -0.78
N CYS A 87 -30.45 -12.86 -2.11
CA CYS A 87 -31.58 -13.49 -2.81
C CYS A 87 -31.40 -15.01 -3.02
N TYR A 88 -30.24 -15.57 -2.66
CA TYR A 88 -29.94 -17.00 -2.71
C TYR A 88 -29.87 -17.56 -1.28
#